data_AF-Q93S38-F1
#
_entry.id   AF-Q93S38-F1
#
_cell.length_a   1.000
_cell.length_b   1.000
_cell.length_c   1.000
_cell.angle_alpha   90.00
_cell.angle_beta   90.00
_cell.angle_gamma   90.00
#
_symmetry.space_group_name_H-M   'P 1'
#
loop_
_entity.id
_entity.type
_entity.pdbx_description
1 polymer ?
#
loop_
_entity_poly.entity_id
_entity_poly.type
_entity_poly.pdbx_seq_one_letter_code
_entity_poly.pdbx_strand_id
1 'polypeptide(L)'
;EFNLGNAAMHADHQQEMLKMQQSGQLLPTAMKPGMDHAAMGHDQASMRHDDPNSVLVEPGKTAELTWTFSQATRLEFACNIPGHYQAGMKGDLTVSQ
;
A
#
# COMPACT_ATOMS: atom_id res chain seq x y z
N GLU A 1 1.03 -2.32 -4.29
CA GLU A 1 1.56 -1.80 -3.01
C GLU A 1 0.93 -2.60 -1.89
N PHE A 2 1.74 -3.20 -1.03
CA PHE A 2 1.33 -3.91 0.17
C PHE A 2 1.54 -3.04 1.39
N ASN A 3 0.60 -3.03 2.33
CA ASN A 3 0.80 -2.43 3.65
C ASN A 3 0.12 -3.24 4.76
N LEU A 4 0.43 -2.88 6.02
CA LEU A 4 -0.20 -3.44 7.22
C LEU A 4 -1.25 -2.47 7.76
N GLY A 5 -2.52 -2.85 7.84
CA GLY A 5 -3.58 -1.96 8.31
C GLY A 5 -4.81 -2.74 8.77
N ASN A 6 -5.79 -2.06 9.37
CA ASN A 6 -7.10 -2.68 9.52
C ASN A 6 -7.92 -2.50 8.24
N ALA A 7 -9.06 -3.20 8.13
CA ALA A 7 -9.89 -3.16 6.92
C ALA A 7 -10.37 -1.74 6.54
N ALA A 8 -10.60 -0.85 7.52
CA ALA A 8 -10.98 0.54 7.24
C ALA A 8 -9.81 1.32 6.64
N MET A 9 -8.61 1.17 7.19
CA MET A 9 -7.39 1.78 6.64
C MET A 9 -7.15 1.33 5.18
N HIS A 10 -7.36 0.04 4.88
CA HIS A 10 -7.25 -0.45 3.51
C HIS A 10 -8.33 0.12 2.59
N ALA A 11 -9.57 0.26 3.07
CA ALA A 11 -10.65 0.85 2.28
C ALA A 11 -10.36 2.31 1.91
N ASP A 12 -9.87 3.11 2.88
CA ASP A 12 -9.50 4.51 2.67
C ASP A 12 -8.35 4.62 1.66
N HIS A 13 -7.30 3.80 1.84
CA HIS A 13 -6.14 3.82 0.96
C HIS A 13 -6.46 3.41 -0.47
N GLN A 14 -7.39 2.46 -0.65
CA GLN A 14 -7.88 2.08 -1.98
C GLN A 14 -8.61 3.24 -2.69
N GLN A 15 -9.26 4.14 -1.95
CA GLN A 15 -9.86 5.34 -2.56
C GLN A 15 -8.79 6.28 -3.09
N GLU A 16 -7.69 6.47 -2.38
CA GLU A 16 -6.57 7.29 -2.86
C GLU A 16 -5.92 6.67 -4.10
N MET A 17 -5.67 5.35 -4.07
CA MET A 17 -5.15 4.61 -5.23
C MET A 17 -6.08 4.69 -6.45
N LEU A 18 -7.39 4.70 -6.24
CA LEU A 18 -8.37 4.87 -7.33
C LEU A 18 -8.25 6.26 -7.96
N LYS A 19 -8.08 7.33 -7.17
CA LYS A 19 -7.85 8.68 -7.69
C LYS A 19 -6.56 8.75 -8.51
N MET A 20 -5.49 8.08 -8.07
CA MET A 20 -4.24 7.98 -8.82
C MET A 20 -4.39 7.21 -10.13
N GLN A 21 -5.22 6.18 -10.16
CA GLN A 21 -5.53 5.46 -11.39
C GLN A 21 -6.32 6.34 -12.38
N GLN A 22 -7.28 7.11 -11.86
CA GLN A 22 -8.09 8.04 -12.66
C GLN A 22 -7.28 9.21 -13.22
N SER A 23 -6.29 9.72 -12.49
CA SER A 23 -5.32 10.72 -12.99
C SER A 23 -4.32 10.11 -13.98
N GLY A 24 -4.36 8.79 -14.17
CA GLY A 24 -3.43 8.02 -14.97
C GLY A 24 -2.04 7.91 -14.36
N GLN A 25 -1.82 8.31 -13.11
CA GLN A 25 -0.52 8.19 -12.44
C GLN A 25 -0.20 6.75 -12.03
N LEU A 26 -1.23 5.92 -11.84
CA LEU A 26 -1.14 4.50 -11.52
C LEU A 26 -1.60 3.63 -12.69
N LEU A 27 -0.78 2.67 -13.11
CA LEU A 27 -1.14 1.61 -14.05
C LEU A 27 -1.54 0.34 -13.27
N PRO A 28 -2.23 -0.63 -13.89
CA PRO A 28 -2.70 -1.84 -13.20
C PRO A 28 -1.59 -2.67 -12.54
N THR A 29 -0.37 -2.61 -13.07
CA THR A 29 0.76 -3.45 -12.62
C THR A 29 2.02 -2.65 -12.29
N ALA A 30 1.99 -1.32 -12.47
CA ALA A 30 3.16 -0.46 -12.30
C ALA A 30 2.73 0.99 -12.03
N MET A 31 3.61 1.79 -11.43
CA MET A 31 3.47 3.24 -11.50
C MET A 31 3.84 3.72 -12.91
N LYS A 32 3.41 4.93 -13.29
CA LYS A 32 3.91 5.55 -14.53
C LYS A 32 5.46 5.60 -14.52
N PRO A 33 6.15 5.19 -15.60
CA PRO A 33 7.60 5.32 -15.70
C PRO A 33 8.05 6.77 -15.51
N GLY A 34 9.05 7.01 -14.66
CA GLY A 34 9.55 8.35 -14.32
C GLY A 34 8.99 8.95 -13.02
N MET A 35 8.13 8.22 -12.30
CA MET A 35 7.74 8.54 -10.93
C MET A 35 8.62 7.76 -9.96
N ASP A 36 9.76 8.33 -9.55
CA ASP A 36 10.50 7.81 -8.40
C ASP A 36 9.70 8.11 -7.13
N HIS A 37 9.43 7.09 -6.31
CA HIS A 37 8.77 7.27 -5.00
C HIS A 37 9.48 8.31 -4.12
N ALA A 38 10.81 8.48 -4.30
CA ALA A 38 11.63 9.46 -3.60
C ALA A 38 11.63 10.88 -4.22
N ALA A 39 11.17 11.04 -5.48
CA ALA A 39 11.21 12.31 -6.20
C ALA A 39 9.92 13.14 -6.08
N MET A 40 8.91 12.64 -5.36
CA MET A 40 7.69 13.39 -5.04
C MET A 40 7.98 14.39 -3.91
N GLY A 41 8.65 15.50 -4.27
CA GLY A 41 8.99 16.60 -3.37
C GLY A 41 7.76 17.28 -2.77
N HIS A 42 7.85 17.50 -1.45
CA HIS A 42 7.29 18.52 -0.53
C HIS A 42 5.90 19.20 -0.72
N ASP A 43 5.19 19.10 -1.85
CA ASP A 43 3.92 19.82 -2.08
C ASP A 43 2.66 18.93 -2.18
N GLN A 44 2.76 17.64 -1.84
CA GLN A 44 1.61 16.74 -1.74
C GLN A 44 1.65 15.93 -0.44
N ALA A 45 1.49 16.61 0.70
CA ALA A 45 1.45 16.00 2.02
C ALA A 45 0.38 14.89 2.20
N SER A 46 -0.55 14.73 1.26
CA SER A 46 -1.61 13.72 1.27
C SER A 46 -1.32 12.48 0.42
N MET A 47 -0.18 12.41 -0.30
CA MET A 47 0.12 11.36 -1.30
C MET A 47 1.49 10.70 -1.10
N ARG A 48 2.05 10.74 0.12
CA ARG A 48 3.25 9.96 0.42
C ARG A 48 2.83 8.53 0.76
N HIS A 49 3.11 7.60 -0.14
CA HIS A 49 3.16 6.17 0.15
C HIS A 49 4.50 5.81 0.83
N ASP A 50 4.93 6.64 1.79
CA ASP A 50 6.11 6.40 2.62
C ASP A 50 5.71 5.87 4.00
N ASP A 51 4.45 5.49 4.16
CA ASP A 51 4.01 4.86 5.39
C ASP A 51 4.99 3.72 5.69
N PRO A 52 5.69 3.77 6.84
CA PRO A 52 6.82 2.91 7.12
C PRO A 52 6.41 1.43 7.28
N ASN A 53 5.12 1.14 7.17
CA ASN A 53 4.49 -0.17 7.13
C ASN A 53 4.05 -0.59 5.71
N SER A 54 4.62 -0.01 4.64
CA SER A 54 4.23 -0.28 3.24
C SER A 54 5.43 -0.60 2.34
N VAL A 55 5.16 -1.37 1.27
CA VAL A 55 6.15 -1.72 0.23
C VAL A 55 5.48 -1.90 -1.13
N LEU A 56 6.06 -1.33 -2.19
CA LEU A 56 5.64 -1.62 -3.56
C LEU A 56 6.46 -2.81 -4.12
N VAL A 57 5.76 -3.81 -4.65
CA VAL A 57 6.38 -4.99 -5.26
C VAL A 57 5.90 -5.09 -6.70
N GLU A 58 6.84 -5.02 -7.64
CA GLU A 58 6.57 -5.24 -9.06
C GLU A 58 6.34 -6.73 -9.37
N PRO A 59 5.65 -7.07 -10.47
CA PRO A 59 5.49 -8.46 -10.90
C PRO A 59 6.82 -9.22 -11.00
N GLY A 60 6.88 -10.40 -10.37
CA GLY A 60 8.07 -11.26 -10.38
C GLY A 60 9.23 -10.77 -9.50
N LYS A 61 9.04 -9.72 -8.71
CA LYS A 61 10.02 -9.24 -7.72
C LYS A 61 9.64 -9.69 -6.30
N THR A 62 10.63 -9.56 -5.42
CA THR A 62 10.49 -9.78 -3.98
C THR A 62 10.90 -8.51 -3.26
N ALA A 63 10.20 -8.17 -2.18
CA ALA A 63 10.59 -7.11 -1.27
C ALA A 63 10.37 -7.56 0.18
N GLU A 64 10.97 -6.83 1.12
CA GLU A 64 10.89 -7.12 2.56
C GLU A 64 10.34 -5.90 3.29
N LEU A 65 9.44 -6.14 4.25
CA LEU A 65 8.92 -5.15 5.18
C LEU A 65 9.17 -5.66 6.60
N THR A 66 10.02 -4.96 7.35
CA THR A 66 10.28 -5.26 8.76
C THR A 66 9.53 -4.27 9.64
N TRP A 67 8.72 -4.78 10.56
CA TRP A 67 7.92 -3.96 11.48
C TRP A 67 7.96 -4.51 12.90
N THR A 68 8.14 -3.62 13.88
CA THR A 68 8.11 -3.97 15.31
C THR A 68 6.79 -3.50 15.92
N PHE A 69 6.02 -4.43 16.47
CA PHE A 69 4.75 -4.12 17.14
C PHE A 69 4.99 -3.87 18.63
N SER A 70 4.42 -2.78 19.14
CA SER A 70 4.49 -2.44 20.57
C SER A 70 3.30 -2.95 21.38
N GLN A 71 2.23 -3.40 20.71
CA GLN A 71 0.96 -3.80 21.33
C GLN A 71 0.32 -4.97 20.57
N ALA A 72 -0.47 -5.77 21.28
CA ALA A 72 -1.33 -6.77 20.64
C ALA A 72 -2.38 -6.06 19.77
N THR A 73 -2.58 -6.56 18.56
CA THR A 73 -3.47 -5.93 17.57
C THR A 73 -3.93 -6.96 16.53
N ARG A 74 -5.01 -6.62 15.82
CA ARG A 74 -5.47 -7.37 14.64
C ARG A 74 -5.41 -6.45 13.44
N LEU A 75 -4.69 -6.90 12.44
CA LEU A 75 -4.43 -6.20 11.18
C LEU A 75 -4.68 -7.16 10.03
N GLU A 76 -4.61 -6.62 8.83
CA GLU A 76 -4.46 -7.31 7.57
C GLU A 76 -3.11 -6.87 6.96
N PHE A 77 -2.48 -7.77 6.21
CA PHE A 77 -1.55 -7.35 5.17
C PHE A 77 -2.31 -7.40 3.86
N ALA A 78 -2.29 -6.33 3.06
CA ALA A 78 -3.07 -6.32 1.84
C ALA A 78 -2.49 -5.47 0.72
N CYS A 79 -2.81 -5.85 -0.52
CA CYS A 79 -2.45 -5.09 -1.70
C CYS A 79 -3.57 -4.10 -2.07
N ASN A 80 -3.28 -2.81 -2.07
CA ASN A 80 -4.27 -1.75 -2.30
C ASN A 80 -4.37 -1.28 -3.75
N ILE A 81 -3.71 -1.97 -4.69
CA ILE A 81 -3.93 -1.69 -6.11
C ILE A 81 -5.40 -1.94 -6.43
N PRO A 82 -6.08 -1.03 -7.15
CA PRO A 82 -7.51 -1.16 -7.43
C PRO A 82 -7.88 -2.56 -7.94
N GLY A 83 -8.80 -3.23 -7.24
CA GLY A 83 -9.28 -4.58 -7.53
C GLY A 83 -8.51 -5.73 -6.88
N HIS A 84 -7.27 -5.53 -6.44
CA HIS A 84 -6.44 -6.62 -5.89
C HIS A 84 -6.92 -7.07 -4.52
N TYR A 85 -7.26 -6.15 -3.63
CA TYR A 85 -7.82 -6.47 -2.31
C TYR A 85 -9.12 -7.29 -2.44
N GLN A 86 -10.03 -6.86 -3.32
CA GLN A 86 -11.31 -7.52 -3.59
C GLN A 86 -11.14 -8.89 -4.24
N ALA A 87 -10.07 -9.07 -5.02
CA ALA A 87 -9.68 -10.35 -5.59
C ALA A 87 -9.03 -11.31 -4.57
N GLY A 88 -8.85 -10.88 -3.32
CA GLY A 88 -8.32 -11.71 -2.24
C GLY A 88 -6.82 -11.56 -2.00
N MET A 89 -6.17 -10.54 -2.55
CA MET A 89 -4.75 -10.24 -2.31
C MET A 89 -4.54 -9.57 -0.94
N LYS A 90 -4.97 -10.28 0.11
CA LYS A 90 -4.92 -9.88 1.51
C LYS A 90 -4.80 -11.09 2.43
N GLY A 91 -4.41 -10.88 3.67
CA GLY A 91 -4.50 -11.90 4.71
C GLY A 91 -4.51 -11.31 6.11
N ASP A 92 -5.09 -12.06 7.05
CA ASP A 92 -5.20 -11.67 8.45
C ASP A 92 -3.84 -11.76 9.16
N LEU A 93 -3.55 -10.77 10.00
CA LEU A 93 -2.38 -10.71 10.86
C LEU A 93 -2.83 -10.42 12.30
N THR A 94 -2.68 -11.40 13.18
CA THR A 94 -2.93 -11.22 14.61
C THR A 94 -1.61 -11.15 15.37
N VAL A 95 -1.39 -10.03 16.04
CA VAL A 95 -0.27 -9.82 16.96
C VAL A 95 -0.77 -10.05 18.39
N SER A 96 -0.14 -10.97 19.11
CA SER A 96 -0.48 -11.33 20.50
C SER A 96 0.73 -11.13 21.41
N GLN A 97 0.49 -11.05 22.73
CA GLN A 97 1.51 -10.96 23.78
C GLN A 97 1.80 -12.32 24.40
#